data_AF-A0A959TE95-F1
#
_entry.id   AF-A0A959TE95-F1
#
_cell.length_a   1.000
_cell.length_b   1.000
_cell.length_c   1.000
_cell.angle_alpha   90.00
_cell.angle_beta   90.00
_cell.angle_gamma   90.00
#
_symmetry.space_group_name_H-M   'P 1'
#
loop_
_entity.id
_entity.type
_entity.pdbx_description
1 polymer ?
#
loop_
_entity_poly.entity_id
_entity_poly.type
_entity_poly.pdbx_seq_one_letter_code
_entity_poly.pdbx_strand_id
1 'polypeptide(L)' 'VNSSWLGDRIRYNSHVHIGVAVAVDEGLLVPVVRFADSKGLRMIGNEV' A
#
# COMPACT_ATOMS: atom_id res chain seq x y z
N VAL A 1 -4.07 1.52 -10.98
CA VAL A 1 -2.91 2.14 -11.65
C VAL A 1 -2.06 2.84 -10.58
N ASN A 2 -0.73 2.69 -10.60
CA ASN A 2 0.16 3.24 -9.56
C ASN A 2 0.47 4.73 -9.79
N SER A 3 -0.54 5.56 -9.60
CA SER A 3 -0.47 7.00 -9.86
C SER A 3 -1.41 7.77 -8.94
N SER A 4 -1.11 9.04 -8.70
CA SER A 4 -1.95 9.94 -7.91
C SER A 4 -2.18 11.26 -8.63
N TRP A 5 -3.37 11.83 -8.43
CA TRP A 5 -3.72 13.15 -8.94
C TRP A 5 -3.13 14.23 -8.00
N LEU A 6 -2.40 15.21 -8.53
CA LEU A 6 -1.81 16.33 -7.80
C LEU A 6 -2.48 17.67 -8.18
N GLY A 7 -3.81 17.67 -8.25
CA GLY A 7 -4.62 18.81 -8.65
C GLY A 7 -4.67 19.05 -10.16
N ASP A 8 -3.53 19.32 -10.79
CA ASP A 8 -3.41 19.68 -12.21
C ASP A 8 -2.64 18.66 -13.05
N ARG A 9 -1.94 17.73 -12.40
CA ARG A 9 -1.10 16.73 -13.04
C ARG A 9 -1.24 15.36 -12.41
N ILE A 10 -0.97 14.33 -13.20
CA ILE A 10 -0.88 12.95 -12.73
C ILE A 10 0.58 12.65 -12.39
N ARG A 11 0.83 12.24 -11.15
CA ARG A 11 2.12 11.68 -10.75
C ARG A 11 2.07 10.17 -10.87
N TYR A 12 2.98 9.59 -11.64
CA TYR A 12 3.23 8.15 -11.66
C TYR A 12 4.28 7.79 -10.61
N ASN A 13 4.06 6.73 -9.84
CA ASN A 13 5.01 6.30 -8.81
C ASN A 13 5.91 5.18 -9.33
N SER A 14 7.19 5.21 -8.97
CA SER A 14 8.17 4.20 -9.38
C SER A 14 8.09 2.89 -8.60
N HIS A 15 7.57 2.92 -7.38
CA HIS A 15 7.44 1.75 -6.50
C HIS A 15 5.99 1.54 -6.11
N VAL A 16 5.63 0.28 -5.84
CA VAL A 16 4.27 -0.08 -5.45
C VAL A 16 4.18 -0.10 -3.92
N HIS A 17 3.19 0.60 -3.39
CA HIS A 17 2.84 0.54 -1.97
C HIS A 17 1.39 0.06 -1.90
N ILE A 18 1.11 -0.90 -1.02
CA ILE A 18 -0.20 -1.56 -0.95
C ILE A 18 -0.79 -1.30 0.44
N GLY A 19 -1.99 -0.71 0.48
CA GLY A 19 -2.80 -0.63 1.69
C GLY A 19 -3.50 -1.97 1.92
N VAL A 20 -3.43 -2.49 3.14
CA VAL A 20 -4.08 -3.75 3.53
C VAL A 20 -5.17 -3.43 4.53
N ALA A 21 -6.41 -3.78 4.22
CA ALA A 21 -7.54 -3.54 5.09
C ALA A 21 -7.57 -4.58 6.23
N VAL A 22 -7.46 -4.13 7.47
CA VAL A 22 -7.45 -4.96 8.67
C VAL A 22 -8.60 -4.55 9.58
N ALA A 23 -9.53 -5.47 9.80
CA ALA A 23 -10.62 -5.28 10.76
C ALA A 23 -10.07 -5.34 12.18
N VAL A 24 -10.46 -4.38 13.02
CA VAL A 24 -10.10 -4.28 14.43
C VAL A 24 -11.36 -4.07 15.26
N ASP A 25 -11.32 -4.31 16.57
CA ASP A 25 -12.49 -4.21 17.45
C ASP A 25 -13.16 -2.83 17.39
N GLU A 26 -12.36 -1.76 17.19
CA GLU A 26 -12.81 -0.38 17.11
C GLU A 26 -13.13 0.10 15.67
N GLY A 27 -13.04 -0.77 14.66
CA GLY A 27 -13.35 -0.42 13.27
C GLY A 27 -12.43 -1.04 12.22
N LEU A 28 -11.89 -0.21 11.32
CA LEU A 28 -11.05 -0.63 10.19
C LEU A 28 -9.75 0.18 10.17
N LEU A 29 -8.62 -0.51 10.19
CA LEU A 29 -7.30 0.07 10.00
C LEU A 29 -6.78 -0.31 8.60
N VAL A 30 -6.03 0.60 7.97
CA VAL A 30 -5.39 0.32 6.68
C VAL A 30 -3.87 0.60 6.77
N PRO A 31 -3.06 -0.34 7.29
CA PRO A 31 -1.61 -0.26 7.19
C PRO A 31 -1.13 -0.28 5.73
N VAL A 32 0.02 0.33 5.48
CA VAL A 32 0.63 0.40 4.15
C VAL A 32 1.92 -0.42 4.12
N VAL A 33 1.95 -1.48 3.32
CA VAL A 33 3.16 -2.24 2.97
C VAL A 33 3.93 -1.46 1.92
N ARG A 34 5.09 -0.93 2.30
CA ARG A 34 5.96 -0.16 1.39
C ARG A 34 6.81 -1.10 0.53
N PHE A 35 7.11 -0.65 -0.69
CA PHE A 35 7.91 -1.37 -1.68
C PHE A 35 7.45 -2.82 -1.88
N ALA A 36 6.13 -3.02 -1.98
CA ALA A 36 5.54 -4.35 -2.07
C ALA A 36 5.99 -5.11 -3.34
N ASP A 37 6.37 -4.36 -4.38
CA ASP A 37 6.94 -4.87 -5.63
C ASP A 37 8.32 -5.51 -5.48
N SER A 38 9.07 -5.18 -4.42
CA SER A 38 10.37 -5.78 -4.13
C SER A 38 10.33 -6.89 -3.06
N LYS A 39 9.14 -7.25 -2.58
CA LYS A 39 8.97 -8.19 -1.45
C LYS A 39 8.32 -9.49 -1.91
N GLY A 40 8.83 -10.61 -1.40
CA GLY A 40 8.17 -11.92 -1.54
C GLY A 40 7.02 -12.09 -0.56
N LEU A 41 6.11 -13.04 -0.82
CA LEU A 41 4.89 -13.27 -0.02
C LEU A 41 5.17 -13.47 1.47
N ARG A 42 6.25 -14.17 1.84
CA ARG A 42 6.64 -14.36 3.25
C ARG A 42 6.97 -13.05 3.96
N MET A 43 7.64 -12.13 3.26
CA MET A 43 8.01 -10.83 3.83
C MET A 43 6.78 -9.94 3.97
N ILE A 44 5.89 -9.94 2.97
CA ILE A 44 4.59 -9.25 3.04
C ILE A 44 3.77 -9.78 4.22
N GLY A 45 3.71 -11.10 4.39
CA GLY A 45 2.98 -11.76 5.48
C GLY A 45 3.50 -11.45 6.89
N ASN A 46 4.75 -10.96 7.02
CA ASN A 46 5.28 -10.53 8.31
C ASN A 46 4.94 -9.06 8.65
N GLU A 47 4.41 -8.29 7.69
CA GLU A 47 4.07 -6.87 7.84
C GLU A 47 2.55 -6.62 7.99
N VAL A 48 1.75 -7.68 7.95
CA VAL A 48 0.28 -7.65 8.01
C VAL A 48 -0.25 -8.51 9.16
#